data_AF-A0A2E7JF29-F1
#
_entry.id   AF-A0A2E7JF29-F1
#
_cell.length_a   1.000
_cell.length_b   1.000
_cell.length_c   1.000
_cell.angle_alpha   90.00
_cell.angle_beta   90.00
_cell.angle_gamma   90.00
#
_symmetry.space_group_name_H-M   'P 1'
#
loop_
_entity.id
_entity.type
_entity.pdbx_description
1 polymer ?
#
loop_
_entity_poly.entity_id
_entity_poly.type
_entity_poly.pdbx_seq_one_letter_code
_entity_poly.pdbx_strand_id
1 'polypeptide(L)'
;MKMDFDYMSTLMRVFIESESAHTSWQDVEDAGLDLGGSDNKSQSFQKFHFHLHQMLDNELISNAYRRMDNLEDVGLHLYLSGEYKIDYDFPLRLTQKGYDFAAALNNREVLSKLKSELRDAPFKTVFEGGQQLLTHYFTKKIDELTKEG
;
A
#
# COMPACT_ATOMS: atom_id res chain seq x y z
N MET A 1 -0.89 -15.28 -5.47
CA MET A 1 -2.17 -14.64 -5.07
C MET A 1 -2.47 -13.51 -6.05
N LYS A 2 -3.69 -12.97 -6.08
CA LYS A 2 -4.00 -11.73 -6.80
C LYS A 2 -3.97 -10.56 -5.81
N MET A 3 -3.77 -9.35 -6.30
CA MET A 3 -3.89 -8.15 -5.45
C MET A 3 -5.29 -8.07 -4.86
N ASP A 4 -5.36 -7.97 -3.55
CA ASP A 4 -6.56 -7.62 -2.82
C ASP A 4 -6.57 -6.10 -2.64
N PHE A 5 -7.44 -5.45 -3.41
CA PHE A 5 -7.56 -4.00 -3.43
C PHE A 5 -8.04 -3.41 -2.10
N ASP A 6 -8.87 -4.12 -1.35
CA ASP A 6 -9.37 -3.64 -0.06
C ASP A 6 -8.27 -3.71 1.00
N TYR A 7 -7.49 -4.80 0.97
CA TYR A 7 -6.31 -4.95 1.82
C TYR A 7 -5.25 -3.89 1.50
N MET A 8 -4.87 -3.75 0.22
CA MET A 8 -3.87 -2.77 -0.21
C MET A 8 -4.31 -1.33 0.06
N SER A 9 -5.60 -1.00 -0.19
CA SER A 9 -6.15 0.33 0.11
C SER A 9 -6.09 0.64 1.60
N THR A 10 -6.48 -0.30 2.46
CA THR A 10 -6.41 -0.13 3.92
C THR A 10 -4.97 0.02 4.39
N LEU A 11 -4.06 -0.83 3.89
CA LEU A 11 -2.65 -0.80 4.23
C LEU A 11 -2.04 0.56 3.88
N MET A 12 -2.25 1.04 2.66
CA MET A 12 -1.72 2.32 2.19
C MET A 12 -2.39 3.53 2.84
N ARG A 13 -3.65 3.39 3.27
CA ARG A 13 -4.37 4.46 3.98
C ARG A 13 -3.70 4.83 5.29
N VAL A 14 -3.18 3.86 6.04
CA VAL A 14 -2.43 4.09 7.29
C VAL A 14 -1.29 5.09 7.06
N PHE A 15 -0.57 4.96 5.95
CA PHE A 15 0.52 5.87 5.61
C PHE A 15 0.04 7.26 5.17
N ILE A 16 -1.00 7.34 4.35
CA ILE A 16 -1.44 8.63 3.77
C ILE A 16 -2.20 9.50 4.77
N GLU A 17 -2.83 8.90 5.78
CA GLU A 17 -3.57 9.60 6.84
C GLU A 17 -2.70 9.90 8.07
N SER A 18 -1.44 9.43 8.09
CA SER A 18 -0.51 9.70 9.19
C SER A 18 -0.14 11.17 9.26
N GLU A 19 -0.20 11.73 10.47
CA GLU A 19 0.31 13.09 10.77
C GLU A 19 1.85 13.10 10.93
N SER A 20 2.49 11.93 10.92
CA SER A 20 3.95 11.78 11.05
C SER A 20 4.61 11.46 9.72
N ALA A 21 5.89 11.86 9.57
CA ALA A 21 6.67 11.60 8.36
C ALA A 21 6.95 10.10 8.12
N HIS A 22 6.84 9.29 9.16
CA HIS A 22 6.99 7.84 9.13
C HIS A 22 5.84 7.20 9.92
N THR A 23 5.48 5.99 9.52
CA THR A 23 4.58 5.07 10.24
C THR A 23 5.36 3.81 10.60
N SER A 24 4.69 2.84 11.21
CA SER A 24 5.26 1.54 11.54
C SER A 24 4.30 0.39 11.21
N TRP A 25 4.73 -0.86 11.39
CA TRP A 25 3.81 -2.00 11.28
C TRP A 25 2.83 -2.07 12.46
N GLN A 26 3.18 -1.49 13.61
CA GLN A 26 2.24 -1.34 14.74
C GLN A 26 1.04 -0.47 14.32
N ASP A 27 1.28 0.67 13.66
CA ASP A 27 0.20 1.54 13.17
C ASP A 27 -0.75 0.79 12.21
N VAL A 28 -0.20 -0.15 11.44
CA VAL A 28 -0.96 -0.98 10.51
C VAL A 28 -1.83 -2.01 11.24
N GLU A 29 -1.31 -2.67 12.28
CA GLU A 29 -2.11 -3.55 13.12
C GLU A 29 -3.19 -2.79 13.90
N ASP A 30 -2.85 -1.61 14.42
CA ASP A 30 -3.78 -0.74 15.15
C ASP A 30 -4.94 -0.25 14.25
N ALA A 31 -4.69 -0.11 12.95
CA ALA A 31 -5.71 0.15 11.94
C ALA A 31 -6.59 -1.07 11.60
N GLY A 32 -6.35 -2.22 12.24
CA GLY A 32 -7.15 -3.43 12.15
C GLY A 32 -6.73 -4.40 11.05
N LEU A 33 -5.53 -4.24 10.47
CA LEU A 33 -4.99 -5.22 9.53
C LEU A 33 -4.22 -6.31 10.26
N ASP A 34 -4.72 -7.54 10.16
CA ASP A 34 -4.00 -8.73 10.66
C ASP A 34 -2.79 -9.02 9.76
N LEU A 35 -1.59 -8.88 10.34
CA LEU A 35 -0.32 -9.17 9.69
C LEU A 35 0.13 -10.63 9.86
N GLY A 36 -0.65 -11.45 10.58
CA GLY A 36 -0.38 -12.85 10.86
C GLY A 36 0.55 -13.12 12.05
N GLY A 37 0.98 -12.07 12.76
CA GLY A 37 1.77 -12.15 13.98
C GLY A 37 3.00 -13.06 13.83
N SER A 38 3.14 -14.02 14.75
CA SER A 38 4.24 -15.00 14.74
C SER A 38 3.95 -16.28 13.92
N ASP A 39 2.75 -16.45 13.38
CA ASP A 39 2.41 -17.63 12.58
C ASP A 39 2.61 -17.36 11.08
N ASN A 40 3.82 -17.65 10.62
CA ASN A 40 4.24 -17.46 9.24
C ASN A 40 3.50 -18.37 8.23
N LYS A 41 2.72 -19.35 8.69
CA LYS A 41 1.91 -20.23 7.84
C LYS A 41 0.44 -19.80 7.79
N SER A 42 0.04 -18.83 8.62
CA SER A 42 -1.32 -18.30 8.63
C SER A 42 -1.65 -17.66 7.27
N GLN A 43 -2.93 -17.74 6.88
CA GLN A 43 -3.39 -17.08 5.65
C GLN A 43 -3.23 -15.56 5.71
N SER A 44 -3.34 -14.97 6.91
CA SER A 44 -3.10 -13.56 7.16
C SER A 44 -1.65 -13.17 6.86
N PHE A 45 -0.67 -13.92 7.40
CA PHE A 45 0.74 -13.67 7.10
C PHE A 45 1.02 -13.84 5.61
N GLN A 46 0.52 -14.89 4.96
CA GLN A 46 0.74 -15.11 3.53
C GLN A 46 0.15 -13.97 2.68
N LYS A 47 -1.02 -13.43 3.09
CA LYS A 47 -1.64 -12.27 2.46
C LYS A 47 -0.82 -11.00 2.66
N PHE A 48 -0.39 -10.71 3.90
CA PHE A 48 0.49 -9.58 4.21
C PHE A 48 1.78 -9.66 3.40
N HIS A 49 2.48 -10.78 3.49
CA HIS A 49 3.76 -11.03 2.84
C HIS A 49 3.67 -10.86 1.31
N PHE A 50 2.60 -11.37 0.69
CA PHE A 50 2.36 -11.17 -0.74
C PHE A 50 2.22 -9.68 -1.10
N HIS A 51 1.41 -8.92 -0.36
CA HIS A 51 1.20 -7.49 -0.63
C HIS A 51 2.44 -6.65 -0.33
N LEU A 52 3.20 -7.00 0.72
CA LEU A 52 4.48 -6.37 1.03
C LEU A 52 5.48 -6.53 -0.11
N HIS A 53 5.60 -7.74 -0.66
CA HIS A 53 6.43 -7.97 -1.86
C HIS A 53 5.97 -7.12 -3.05
N GLN A 54 4.66 -7.01 -3.30
CA GLN A 54 4.17 -6.14 -4.37
C GLN A 54 4.54 -4.67 -4.14
N MET A 55 4.57 -4.21 -2.88
CA MET A 55 4.99 -2.85 -2.55
C MET A 55 6.49 -2.64 -2.75
N LEU A 56 7.33 -3.62 -2.38
CA LEU A 56 8.78 -3.57 -2.58
C LEU A 56 9.15 -3.65 -4.07
N ASP A 57 8.63 -4.64 -4.80
CA ASP A 57 8.90 -4.87 -6.22
C ASP A 57 8.51 -3.65 -7.08
N ASN A 58 7.57 -2.84 -6.60
CA ASN A 58 7.10 -1.63 -7.28
C ASN A 58 7.57 -0.33 -6.61
N GLU A 59 8.49 -0.40 -5.65
CA GLU A 59 9.11 0.75 -4.98
C GLU A 59 8.07 1.70 -4.33
N LEU A 60 7.02 1.15 -3.72
CA LEU A 60 5.92 1.93 -3.13
C LEU A 60 6.23 2.36 -1.69
N ILE A 61 7.06 1.62 -0.97
CA ILE A 61 7.50 1.96 0.38
C ILE A 61 9.01 1.96 0.48
N SER A 62 9.51 2.67 1.48
CA SER A 62 10.90 2.65 1.90
C SER A 62 11.00 2.93 3.38
N ASN A 63 12.14 2.63 3.99
CA ASN A 63 12.42 3.08 5.35
C ASN A 63 12.83 4.56 5.42
N ALA A 64 13.09 5.03 6.64
CA ALA A 64 13.58 6.39 6.89
C ALA A 64 14.88 6.76 6.13
N TYR A 65 15.67 5.76 5.74
CA TYR A 65 16.91 5.93 4.97
C TYR A 65 16.71 5.77 3.46
N ARG A 66 15.46 5.66 2.99
CA ARG A 66 15.10 5.44 1.58
C ARG A 66 15.63 4.13 0.99
N ARG A 67 15.81 3.10 1.82
CA ARG A 67 16.14 1.74 1.36
C ARG A 67 14.88 0.89 1.31
N MET A 68 14.88 -0.05 0.37
CA MET A 68 13.74 -0.93 0.05
C MET A 68 14.20 -2.15 -0.76
N ASP A 69 15.47 -2.53 -0.65
CA ASP A 69 16.06 -3.54 -1.53
C ASP A 69 15.65 -4.97 -1.12
N ASN A 70 15.28 -5.16 0.14
CA ASN A 70 14.92 -6.45 0.71
C ASN A 70 13.90 -6.30 1.86
N LEU A 71 13.47 -7.44 2.42
CA LEU A 71 12.49 -7.49 3.50
C LEU A 71 12.99 -6.85 4.81
N GLU A 72 14.30 -6.93 5.09
CA GLU A 72 14.88 -6.32 6.31
C GLU A 72 14.87 -4.80 6.24
N ASP A 73 14.99 -4.23 5.03
CA ASP A 73 14.86 -2.79 4.81
C ASP A 73 13.47 -2.26 5.14
N VAL A 74 12.48 -3.14 5.33
CA VAL A 74 11.13 -2.80 5.75
C VAL A 74 10.70 -3.56 7.01
N GLY A 75 11.65 -3.93 7.87
CA GLY A 75 11.34 -4.46 9.21
C GLY A 75 10.79 -5.89 9.22
N LEU A 76 11.00 -6.68 8.16
CA LEU A 76 10.65 -8.11 8.14
C LEU A 76 11.93 -8.97 8.06
N HIS A 77 12.22 -9.68 9.15
CA HIS A 77 13.46 -10.43 9.32
C HIS A 77 13.23 -11.94 9.17
N LEU A 78 14.04 -12.61 8.33
CA LEU A 78 14.04 -14.07 8.19
C LEU A 78 15.16 -14.68 9.03
N TYR A 79 14.79 -15.51 10.00
CA TYR A 79 15.75 -16.23 10.84
C TYR A 79 16.17 -17.55 10.22
N LEU A 80 17.29 -18.09 10.69
CA LEU A 80 17.80 -19.41 10.28
C LEU A 80 16.83 -20.57 10.56
N SER A 81 15.88 -20.38 11.49
CA SER A 81 14.79 -21.32 11.73
C SER A 81 13.78 -21.40 10.56
N GLY A 82 13.86 -20.48 9.61
CA GLY A 82 12.87 -20.28 8.55
C GLY A 82 11.67 -19.46 8.99
N GLU A 83 11.70 -18.90 10.19
CA GLU A 83 10.64 -18.03 10.71
C GLU A 83 10.92 -16.57 10.33
N TYR A 84 9.86 -15.89 9.90
CA TYR A 84 9.83 -14.44 9.82
C TYR A 84 9.46 -13.82 11.17
N LYS A 85 10.02 -12.64 11.46
CA LYS A 85 9.52 -11.73 12.50
C LYS A 85 9.37 -10.32 11.98
N ILE A 86 8.30 -9.67 12.38
CA ILE A 86 8.00 -8.27 12.10
C ILE A 86 8.58 -7.43 13.24
N ASP A 87 9.38 -6.43 12.90
CA ASP A 87 9.76 -5.35 13.80
C ASP A 87 8.66 -4.28 13.78
N TYR A 88 7.79 -4.31 14.80
CA TYR A 88 6.57 -3.51 14.82
C TYR A 88 6.80 -2.00 14.92
N ASP A 89 7.95 -1.57 15.45
CA ASP A 89 8.32 -0.16 15.61
C ASP A 89 9.17 0.38 14.44
N PHE A 90 9.37 -0.44 13.40
CA PHE A 90 10.25 -0.10 12.31
C PHE A 90 9.74 1.11 11.50
N PRO A 91 10.55 2.16 11.27
CA PRO A 91 10.09 3.38 10.62
C PRO A 91 9.98 3.21 9.10
N LEU A 92 8.75 3.32 8.61
CA LEU A 92 8.37 3.15 7.21
C LEU A 92 7.75 4.43 6.66
N ARG A 93 7.80 4.59 5.34
CA ARG A 93 7.12 5.67 4.63
C ARG A 93 6.74 5.25 3.23
N LEU A 94 5.76 5.93 2.65
CA LEU A 94 5.54 5.86 1.21
C LEU A 94 6.66 6.59 0.46
N THR A 95 7.05 6.03 -0.68
CA THR A 95 7.75 6.77 -1.72
C THR A 95 6.76 7.70 -2.43
N GLN A 96 7.22 8.56 -3.35
CA GLN A 96 6.30 9.36 -4.15
C GLN A 96 5.35 8.48 -4.97
N LYS A 97 5.88 7.42 -5.58
CA LYS A 97 5.09 6.44 -6.34
C LYS A 97 4.08 5.71 -5.45
N GLY A 98 4.48 5.37 -4.22
CA GLY A 98 3.58 4.82 -3.21
C GLY A 98 2.46 5.78 -2.84
N TYR A 99 2.78 7.05 -2.64
CA TYR A 99 1.80 8.10 -2.33
C TYR A 99 0.78 8.26 -3.46
N ASP A 100 1.25 8.34 -4.71
CA ASP A 100 0.38 8.47 -5.88
C ASP A 100 -0.57 7.26 -5.99
N PHE A 101 -0.07 6.04 -5.75
CA PHE A 101 -0.92 4.85 -5.74
C PHE A 101 -1.91 4.85 -4.57
N ALA A 102 -1.45 5.19 -3.38
CA ALA A 102 -2.28 5.30 -2.17
C ALA A 102 -3.43 6.30 -2.38
N ALA A 103 -3.16 7.45 -3.01
CA ALA A 103 -4.17 8.45 -3.33
C ALA A 103 -5.23 7.91 -4.30
N ALA A 104 -4.82 7.13 -5.31
CA ALA A 104 -5.75 6.46 -6.22
C ALA A 104 -6.62 5.42 -5.49
N LEU A 105 -6.02 4.59 -4.62
CA LEU A 105 -6.75 3.57 -3.86
C LEU A 105 -7.65 4.14 -2.75
N ASN A 106 -7.38 5.34 -2.26
CA ASN A 106 -8.21 6.02 -1.24
C ASN A 106 -9.33 6.89 -1.84
N ASN A 107 -9.35 7.06 -3.17
CA ASN A 107 -10.51 7.65 -3.85
C ASN A 107 -11.58 6.56 -4.11
N ARG A 108 -12.76 6.70 -3.49
CA ARG A 108 -13.85 5.71 -3.58
C ARG A 108 -14.30 5.41 -5.02
N GLU A 109 -14.38 6.42 -5.88
CA GLU A 109 -14.79 6.22 -7.29
C GLU A 109 -13.71 5.44 -8.07
N VAL A 110 -12.44 5.80 -7.87
CA VAL A 110 -11.31 5.13 -8.52
C VAL A 110 -11.20 3.69 -8.04
N LEU A 111 -11.19 3.45 -6.72
CA LEU A 111 -11.11 2.12 -6.14
C LEU A 111 -12.23 1.20 -6.65
N SER A 112 -13.47 1.71 -6.74
CA SER A 112 -14.58 0.93 -7.28
C SER A 112 -14.34 0.46 -8.71
N LYS A 113 -13.80 1.33 -9.58
CA LYS A 113 -13.50 0.99 -10.99
C LYS A 113 -12.31 0.04 -11.11
N LEU A 114 -11.28 0.22 -10.30
CA LEU A 114 -10.15 -0.71 -10.27
C LEU A 114 -10.61 -2.12 -9.89
N LYS A 115 -11.49 -2.23 -8.89
CA LYS A 115 -12.04 -3.52 -8.43
C LYS A 115 -12.97 -4.18 -9.45
N SER A 116 -13.76 -3.42 -10.21
CA SER A 116 -14.68 -3.99 -11.20
C SER A 116 -14.01 -4.32 -12.53
N GLU A 117 -13.15 -3.43 -13.03
CA GLU A 117 -12.61 -3.52 -14.39
C GLU A 117 -11.17 -4.07 -14.47
N LEU A 118 -10.34 -3.84 -13.44
CA LEU A 118 -8.90 -4.13 -13.47
C LEU A 118 -8.44 -5.14 -12.42
N ARG A 119 -9.36 -5.89 -11.80
CA ARG A 119 -9.04 -6.87 -10.74
C ARG A 119 -8.01 -7.91 -11.16
N ASP A 120 -8.10 -8.34 -12.42
CA ASP A 120 -7.28 -9.42 -12.97
C ASP A 120 -6.10 -8.89 -13.82
N ALA A 121 -5.88 -7.57 -13.80
CA ALA A 121 -4.81 -6.93 -14.55
C ALA A 121 -3.46 -6.97 -13.80
N PRO A 122 -2.32 -6.91 -14.52
CA PRO A 122 -1.00 -6.77 -13.89
C PRO A 122 -0.86 -5.46 -13.10
N PHE A 123 0.03 -5.43 -12.10
CA PHE A 123 0.26 -4.25 -11.24
C PHE A 123 0.45 -2.97 -12.05
N LYS A 124 1.30 -2.99 -13.09
CA LYS A 124 1.57 -1.82 -13.91
C LYS A 124 0.29 -1.22 -14.50
N THR A 125 -0.58 -2.06 -15.07
CA THR A 125 -1.87 -1.63 -15.63
C THR A 125 -2.79 -1.07 -14.55
N VAL A 126 -2.82 -1.70 -13.38
CA VAL A 126 -3.60 -1.21 -12.22
C VAL A 126 -3.10 0.16 -11.75
N PHE A 127 -1.78 0.33 -11.62
CA PHE A 127 -1.15 1.57 -11.21
C PHE A 127 -1.43 2.70 -12.21
N GLU A 128 -1.09 2.49 -13.49
CA GLU A 128 -1.29 3.49 -14.54
C GLU A 128 -2.78 3.84 -14.72
N GLY A 129 -3.65 2.82 -14.74
CA GLY A 129 -5.09 3.01 -14.81
C GLY A 129 -5.63 3.78 -13.60
N GLY A 130 -5.14 3.50 -12.40
CA GLY A 130 -5.48 4.23 -11.18
C GLY A 130 -5.13 5.72 -11.28
N GLN A 131 -3.93 6.04 -11.78
CA GLN A 131 -3.50 7.43 -11.97
C GLN A 131 -4.35 8.16 -13.03
N GLN A 132 -4.69 7.50 -14.13
CA GLN A 132 -5.55 8.06 -15.17
C GLN A 132 -6.96 8.35 -14.64
N LEU A 133 -7.54 7.39 -13.90
CA LEU A 133 -8.86 7.54 -13.29
C LEU A 133 -8.88 8.68 -12.26
N LEU A 134 -7.84 8.78 -11.43
CA LEU A 134 -7.71 9.84 -10.43
C LEU A 134 -7.53 11.21 -11.08
N THR A 135 -6.72 11.30 -12.14
CA THR A 135 -6.56 12.53 -12.93
C THR A 135 -7.91 12.98 -13.49
N HIS A 136 -8.64 12.07 -14.13
CA HIS A 136 -9.98 12.37 -14.66
C HIS A 136 -10.96 12.84 -13.58
N TYR A 137 -10.91 12.22 -12.40
CA TYR A 137 -11.70 12.65 -11.25
C TYR A 137 -11.39 14.09 -10.83
N PHE A 138 -10.11 14.44 -10.70
CA PHE A 138 -9.73 15.80 -10.29
C PHE A 138 -9.92 16.84 -11.39
N THR A 139 -9.74 16.50 -12.67
CA THR A 139 -10.04 17.40 -13.77
C THR A 139 -11.51 17.84 -13.75
N LYS A 140 -12.45 16.91 -13.55
CA LYS A 140 -13.87 17.26 -13.40
C LYS A 140 -14.11 18.22 -12.25
N LYS A 141 -13.47 17.97 -11.09
CA LYS A 141 -13.58 18.85 -9.93
C LYS A 141 -13.00 20.24 -10.19
N ILE A 142 -11.88 20.33 -10.89
CA ILE A 142 -11.28 21.62 -11.27
C ILE A 142 -12.23 22.36 -12.23
N ASP A 143 -12.81 21.68 -13.21
CA ASP A 143 -13.78 22.29 -14.13
C ASP A 143 -15.02 22.81 -13.38
N GLU A 144 -15.49 22.11 -12.35
CA GLU A 144 -16.58 22.56 -11.48
C GLU A 144 -16.18 23.81 -10.69
N LEU A 145 -15.02 23.80 -10.04
CA LEU A 145 -14.52 24.92 -9.24
C LEU A 145 -14.24 26.19 -10.05
N THR A 146 -13.86 26.03 -11.32
CA THR A 146 -13.51 27.14 -12.22
C THR A 146 -14.70 27.69 -13.01
N LYS A 147 -15.82 26.96 -13.08
CA LYS A 147 -17.09 27.46 -13.67
C LYS A 147 -17.85 28.43 -12.77
N GLU A 148 -17.54 28.47 -11.48
CA GLU A 148 -18.20 29.34 -10.50
C GLU A 148 -17.50 30.71 -10.31
N GLY A 149 -16.44 30.99 -11.09
CA GLY A 149 -15.73 32.28 -11.14
C GLY A 149 -15.97 33.03 -12.45
#